data_AF-A0A2S2NHD3-F1
#
_entry.id   AF-A0A2S2NHD3-F1
#
_cell.length_a   1.000
_cell.length_b   1.000
_cell.length_c   1.000
_cell.angle_alpha   90.00
_cell.angle_beta   90.00
_cell.angle_gamma   90.00
#
_symmetry.space_group_name_H-M   'P 1'
#
loop_
_entity.id
_entity.type
_entity.pdbx_description
1 polymer ?
#
loop_
_entity_poly.entity_id
_entity_poly.type
_entity_poly.pdbx_seq_one_letter_code
_entity_poly.pdbx_strand_id
1 'polypeptide(L)'
;MAAHQEQPVPEQDPWTGPQKDGLYDPQLEKEACGVGFIVAIDGKRTNKIVRDAQKLAMRMNHRGACSCDNDSGDGAGVLTAIPHSFYAHELREQENVDLPEEGKYATGMFYLDKAHHAESEEMFATIGLECKIKVLCWRTVPVRNN
;
A
#
# COMPACT_ATOMS: atom_id res chain seq x y z
N MET A 1 -42.31 -43.16 -19.69
CA MET A 1 -41.38 -42.54 -18.72
C MET A 1 -39.99 -42.69 -19.31
N ALA A 2 -39.50 -41.64 -19.99
CA ALA A 2 -38.17 -41.67 -20.59
C ALA A 2 -37.14 -41.33 -19.52
N ALA A 3 -36.18 -42.24 -19.31
CA ALA A 3 -35.08 -42.03 -18.39
C ALA A 3 -34.22 -40.87 -18.90
N HIS A 4 -34.15 -39.78 -18.12
CA HIS A 4 -33.15 -38.75 -18.30
C HIS A 4 -31.78 -39.37 -18.01
N GLN A 5 -30.94 -39.48 -19.05
CA GLN A 5 -29.53 -39.80 -18.89
C GLN A 5 -28.82 -38.54 -18.35
N GLU A 6 -28.29 -38.63 -17.14
CA GLU A 6 -27.41 -37.61 -16.57
C GLU A 6 -26.14 -37.51 -17.44
N GLN A 7 -25.88 -36.33 -17.98
CA GLN A 7 -24.63 -36.05 -18.67
C GLN A 7 -23.51 -35.83 -17.63
N PRO A 8 -22.30 -36.36 -17.86
CA PRO A 8 -21.19 -36.15 -16.95
C PRO A 8 -20.82 -34.66 -16.89
N VAL A 9 -20.66 -34.14 -15.67
CA VAL A 9 -20.15 -32.79 -15.41
C VAL A 9 -18.74 -32.70 -15.99
N PRO A 10 -18.41 -31.69 -16.83
CA PRO A 10 -17.07 -31.57 -17.39
C PRO A 10 -16.06 -31.41 -16.24
N GLU A 11 -15.06 -32.28 -16.24
CA GLU A 11 -13.92 -32.24 -15.33
C GLU A 11 -13.28 -30.85 -15.43
N GLN A 12 -13.21 -30.13 -14.31
CA GLN A 12 -12.61 -28.80 -14.26
C GLN A 12 -11.13 -28.96 -14.59
N ASP A 13 -10.74 -28.48 -15.77
CA ASP A 13 -9.36 -28.51 -16.24
C ASP A 13 -8.47 -27.84 -15.18
N PRO A 14 -7.53 -28.57 -14.53
CA PRO A 14 -6.62 -27.96 -13.59
C PRO A 14 -5.82 -26.91 -14.36
N TRP A 15 -5.96 -25.64 -14.01
CA TRP A 15 -5.26 -24.55 -14.68
C TRP A 15 -3.75 -24.86 -14.72
N THR A 16 -3.21 -25.13 -15.91
CA THR A 16 -1.81 -25.55 -16.12
C THR A 16 -0.87 -24.39 -16.50
N GLY A 17 -1.34 -23.15 -16.40
CA GLY A 17 -0.60 -21.96 -16.83
C GLY A 17 -0.47 -21.84 -18.36
N PRO A 18 0.13 -20.75 -18.88
CA PRO A 18 0.43 -20.62 -20.30
C PRO A 18 1.46 -21.66 -20.75
N GLN A 19 1.33 -22.14 -21.99
CA GLN A 19 2.34 -23.01 -22.61
C GLN A 19 3.63 -22.22 -22.90
N LYS A 20 4.76 -22.92 -22.97
CA LYS A 20 6.05 -22.35 -23.36
C LYS A 20 5.94 -21.64 -24.71
N ASP A 21 6.22 -20.34 -24.76
CA ASP A 21 6.15 -19.52 -25.97
C ASP A 21 7.27 -18.46 -26.02
N GLY A 22 8.00 -18.43 -27.12
CA GLY A 22 9.20 -17.58 -27.26
C GLY A 22 10.24 -17.83 -26.15
N LEU A 23 10.60 -16.76 -25.42
CA LEU A 23 11.53 -16.81 -24.28
C LEU A 23 10.86 -17.17 -22.96
N TYR A 24 9.53 -17.31 -22.91
CA TYR A 24 8.80 -17.72 -21.71
C TYR A 24 8.89 -19.23 -21.54
N ASP A 25 9.47 -19.69 -20.42
CA ASP A 25 9.50 -21.10 -19.99
C ASP A 25 8.78 -21.24 -18.64
N PRO A 26 7.63 -21.96 -18.58
CA PRO A 26 6.88 -22.17 -17.34
C PRO A 26 7.70 -22.79 -16.22
N GLN A 27 8.75 -23.56 -16.53
CA GLN A 27 9.62 -24.16 -15.51
C GLN A 27 10.51 -23.13 -14.80
N LEU A 28 10.64 -21.92 -15.38
CA LEU A 28 11.39 -20.80 -14.81
C LEU A 28 10.47 -19.77 -14.14
N GLU A 29 9.16 -20.01 -14.12
CA GLU A 29 8.21 -19.15 -13.44
C GLU A 29 8.46 -19.22 -11.92
N LYS A 30 8.84 -18.08 -11.36
CA LYS A 30 9.00 -17.90 -9.92
C LYS A 30 7.91 -16.97 -9.43
N GLU A 31 7.23 -17.38 -8.37
CA GLU A 31 6.32 -16.49 -7.65
C GLU A 31 7.16 -15.36 -7.04
N ALA A 32 6.90 -14.13 -7.50
CA ALA A 32 7.41 -12.92 -6.89
C ALA A 32 6.24 -12.20 -6.21
N CYS A 33 6.49 -11.31 -5.26
CA CYS A 33 5.43 -10.46 -4.71
C CYS A 33 4.74 -9.65 -5.82
N GLY A 34 3.45 -9.33 -5.63
CA GLY A 34 2.68 -8.42 -6.49
C GLY A 34 3.23 -7.00 -6.48
N VAL A 35 3.60 -6.46 -7.65
CA VAL A 35 3.96 -5.05 -7.80
C VAL A 35 3.21 -4.48 -9.00
N GLY A 36 2.72 -3.25 -8.88
CA GLY A 36 2.13 -2.50 -9.97
C GLY A 36 2.12 -1.02 -9.66
N PHE A 37 1.86 -0.21 -10.68
CA PHE A 37 1.82 1.24 -10.55
C PHE A 37 0.67 1.80 -11.38
N ILE A 38 0.20 2.99 -11.02
CA ILE A 38 -0.86 3.71 -11.74
C ILE A 38 -0.40 5.16 -11.89
N VAL A 39 -0.61 5.72 -13.07
CA VAL A 39 -0.25 7.11 -13.39
C VAL A 39 -1.45 7.81 -14.01
N ALA A 40 -1.71 9.05 -13.57
CA ALA A 40 -2.61 9.96 -14.26
C ALA A 40 -1.82 10.63 -15.41
N ILE A 41 -2.07 10.19 -16.65
CA ILE A 41 -1.34 10.68 -17.84
C ILE A 41 -1.60 12.17 -18.08
N ASP A 42 -2.78 12.67 -17.70
CA ASP A 42 -3.15 14.08 -17.78
C ASP A 42 -2.55 14.94 -16.65
N GLY A 43 -1.81 14.33 -15.72
CA GLY A 43 -1.19 14.98 -14.57
C GLY A 43 -2.17 15.45 -13.48
N LYS A 44 -3.47 15.16 -13.61
CA LYS A 44 -4.47 15.65 -12.64
C LYS A 44 -4.46 14.82 -11.37
N ARG A 45 -4.23 15.49 -10.24
CA ARG A 45 -4.29 14.88 -8.92
C ARG A 45 -5.75 14.64 -8.53
N THR A 46 -6.11 13.37 -8.33
CA THR A 46 -7.46 12.97 -7.90
C THR A 46 -7.38 11.79 -6.94
N ASN A 47 -8.36 11.64 -6.05
CA ASN A 47 -8.44 10.46 -5.17
C ASN A 47 -8.67 9.16 -5.94
N LYS A 48 -9.13 9.25 -7.20
CA LYS A 48 -9.36 8.09 -8.08
C LYS A 48 -8.12 7.20 -8.18
N ILE A 49 -6.92 7.79 -8.31
CA ILE A 49 -5.68 7.02 -8.46
C ILE A 49 -5.38 6.14 -7.24
N VAL A 50 -5.72 6.62 -6.04
CA VAL A 50 -5.56 5.87 -4.77
C VAL A 50 -6.56 4.71 -4.73
N ARG A 51 -7.81 4.94 -5.18
CA ARG A 51 -8.84 3.89 -5.26
C ARG A 51 -8.49 2.83 -6.30
N ASP A 52 -7.92 3.23 -7.43
CA ASP A 52 -7.45 2.29 -8.45
C ASP A 52 -6.25 1.49 -7.92
N ALA A 53 -5.32 2.11 -7.18
CA ALA A 53 -4.19 1.41 -6.57
C ALA A 53 -4.66 0.38 -5.53
N GLN A 54 -5.67 0.71 -4.73
CA GLN A 54 -6.32 -0.23 -3.83
C GLN A 54 -6.91 -1.43 -4.59
N LYS A 55 -7.63 -1.20 -5.70
CA LYS A 55 -8.16 -2.28 -6.54
C LYS A 55 -7.04 -3.15 -7.11
N LEU A 56 -5.98 -2.54 -7.61
CA LEU A 56 -4.81 -3.23 -8.15
C LEU A 56 -4.15 -4.11 -7.08
N ALA A 57 -3.97 -3.61 -5.85
CA ALA A 57 -3.45 -4.41 -4.74
C ALA A 57 -4.36 -5.60 -4.40
N MET A 58 -5.67 -5.39 -4.29
CA MET A 58 -6.64 -6.48 -4.04
C MET A 58 -6.61 -7.56 -5.12
N ARG A 59 -6.39 -7.18 -6.38
CA ARG A 59 -6.27 -8.15 -7.49
C ARG A 59 -4.98 -8.97 -7.44
N MET A 60 -3.99 -8.54 -6.68
CA MET A 60 -2.75 -9.28 -6.45
C MET A 60 -2.77 -10.17 -5.20
N ASN A 61 -3.92 -10.33 -4.53
CA ASN A 61 -4.03 -11.16 -3.32
C ASN A 61 -3.58 -12.62 -3.53
N HIS A 62 -3.80 -13.18 -4.73
CA HIS A 62 -3.35 -14.53 -5.09
C HIS A 62 -1.81 -14.67 -5.14
N ARG A 63 -1.07 -13.55 -5.08
CA ARG A 63 0.40 -13.49 -5.02
C ARG A 63 0.90 -13.01 -3.66
N GLY A 64 0.01 -12.91 -2.68
CA GLY A 64 0.32 -12.57 -1.31
C GLY A 64 0.51 -13.85 -0.48
N ALA A 65 1.34 -13.74 0.56
CA ALA A 65 1.46 -14.75 1.59
C ALA A 65 0.64 -14.32 2.82
N CYS A 66 0.10 -15.33 3.51
CA CYS A 66 -0.68 -15.16 4.73
C CYS A 66 -0.09 -16.06 5.82
N SER A 67 -0.12 -15.57 7.06
CA SER A 67 0.27 -16.32 8.25
C SER A 67 -0.72 -17.45 8.55
N CYS A 68 -0.38 -18.28 9.55
CA CYS A 68 -1.17 -19.44 9.92
C CYS A 68 -2.55 -19.12 10.51
N ASP A 69 -2.84 -17.84 10.83
CA ASP A 69 -4.13 -17.35 11.31
C ASP A 69 -5.14 -17.09 10.18
N ASN A 70 -4.72 -17.19 8.91
CA ASN A 70 -5.51 -16.84 7.73
C ASN A 70 -6.09 -15.40 7.75
N ASP A 71 -5.51 -14.50 8.56
CA ASP A 71 -5.92 -13.09 8.67
C ASP A 71 -4.73 -12.15 8.45
N SER A 72 -3.57 -12.46 9.04
CA SER A 72 -2.37 -11.63 8.93
C SER A 72 -1.65 -11.90 7.61
N GLY A 73 -1.51 -10.87 6.78
CA GLY A 73 -0.68 -10.92 5.57
C GLY A 73 0.77 -10.53 5.85
N ASP A 74 1.71 -11.04 5.04
CA ASP A 74 3.15 -10.71 5.18
C ASP A 74 3.46 -9.22 4.94
N GLY A 75 2.64 -8.56 4.12
CA GLY A 75 2.74 -7.12 3.91
C GLY A 75 2.07 -6.62 2.64
N ALA A 76 1.49 -5.43 2.70
CA ALA A 76 0.98 -4.68 1.56
C ALA A 76 1.25 -3.18 1.78
N GLY A 77 1.47 -2.44 0.71
CA GLY A 77 1.78 -1.02 0.79
C GLY A 77 1.48 -0.27 -0.49
N VAL A 78 1.35 1.05 -0.36
CA VAL A 78 1.23 1.97 -1.48
C VAL A 78 2.11 3.19 -1.25
N LEU A 79 2.91 3.53 -2.25
CA LEU A 79 3.63 4.80 -2.28
C LEU A 79 2.83 5.80 -3.11
N THR A 80 2.64 7.01 -2.59
CA THR A 80 1.91 8.08 -3.27
C THR A 80 2.70 9.39 -3.21
N ALA A 81 2.33 10.35 -4.04
CA ALA A 81 2.79 11.73 -3.85
C ALA A 81 2.23 12.30 -2.54
N ILE A 82 2.93 13.27 -1.94
CA ILE A 82 2.46 13.96 -0.74
C ILE A 82 1.07 14.57 -1.02
N PRO A 83 0.02 14.20 -0.27
CA PRO A 83 -1.32 14.70 -0.50
C PRO A 83 -1.50 16.05 0.20
N HIS A 84 -0.86 17.10 -0.33
CA HIS A 84 -0.73 18.42 0.31
C HIS A 84 -2.04 18.97 0.88
N SER A 85 -3.11 19.03 0.08
CA SER A 85 -4.40 19.58 0.52
C SER A 85 -5.01 18.80 1.69
N PHE A 86 -4.82 17.48 1.73
CA PHE A 86 -5.26 16.66 2.86
C PHE A 86 -4.41 16.91 4.11
N TYR A 87 -3.08 16.97 3.97
CA TYR A 87 -2.20 17.24 5.10
C TYR A 87 -2.42 18.62 5.71
N ALA A 88 -2.55 19.66 4.87
CA ALA A 88 -2.80 21.02 5.33
C ALA A 88 -4.12 21.11 6.13
N HIS A 89 -5.18 20.46 5.64
CA HIS A 89 -6.46 20.38 6.35
C HIS A 89 -6.32 19.64 7.70
N GLU A 90 -5.80 18.41 7.68
CA GLU A 90 -5.73 17.57 8.88
C GLU A 90 -4.84 18.18 9.97
N LEU A 91 -3.67 18.72 9.60
CA LEU A 91 -2.73 19.30 10.57
C LEU A 91 -3.25 20.61 11.16
N ARG A 92 -4.01 21.39 10.38
CA ARG A 92 -4.69 22.58 10.89
C ARG A 92 -5.74 22.20 11.93
N GLU A 93 -6.55 21.19 11.65
CA GLU A 93 -7.65 20.77 12.52
C GLU A 93 -7.19 20.00 13.78
N GLN A 94 -6.19 19.12 13.66
CA GLN A 94 -5.77 18.22 14.75
C GLN A 94 -4.62 18.79 15.58
N GLU A 95 -3.66 19.44 14.92
CA GLU A 95 -2.39 19.85 15.55
C GLU A 95 -2.25 21.37 15.65
N ASN A 96 -3.23 22.15 15.14
CA ASN A 96 -3.18 23.60 15.01
C ASN A 96 -1.91 24.11 14.29
N VAL A 97 -1.49 23.39 13.24
CA VAL A 97 -0.31 23.71 12.44
C VAL A 97 -0.69 24.19 11.04
N ASP A 98 -0.18 25.37 10.68
CA ASP A 98 -0.23 25.87 9.30
C ASP A 98 0.96 25.32 8.50
N LEU A 99 0.66 24.43 7.56
CA LEU A 99 1.67 23.77 6.75
C LEU A 99 2.22 24.72 5.65
N PRO A 100 3.55 24.74 5.39
CA PRO A 100 4.10 25.46 4.24
C PRO A 100 3.54 24.97 2.90
N GLU A 101 3.74 25.78 1.86
CA GLU A 101 3.38 25.42 0.48
C GLU A 101 4.02 24.09 0.01
N GLU A 102 3.40 23.43 -0.97
CA GLU A 102 3.95 22.20 -1.56
C GLU A 102 5.41 22.39 -2.02
N GLY A 103 6.27 21.43 -1.67
CA GLY A 103 7.71 21.50 -1.96
C GLY A 103 8.54 22.34 -0.98
N LYS A 104 7.91 22.98 0.02
CA LYS A 104 8.61 23.68 1.12
C LYS A 104 8.65 22.89 2.43
N TYR A 105 8.13 21.67 2.44
CA TYR A 105 8.17 20.75 3.56
C TYR A 105 8.39 19.31 3.08
N ALA A 106 8.79 18.45 4.01
CA ALA A 106 8.89 17.01 3.82
C ALA A 106 7.99 16.28 4.84
N THR A 107 7.66 15.03 4.54
CA THR A 107 6.94 14.14 5.45
C THR A 107 7.67 12.81 5.54
N GLY A 108 7.59 12.17 6.70
CA GLY A 108 8.11 10.83 6.95
C GLY A 108 7.08 9.98 7.68
N MET A 109 7.14 8.68 7.45
CA MET A 109 6.37 7.69 8.21
C MET A 109 7.32 6.97 9.15
N PHE A 110 7.03 7.00 10.45
CA PHE A 110 7.86 6.38 11.47
C PHE A 110 7.04 5.32 12.20
N TYR A 111 7.60 4.12 12.34
CA TYR A 111 7.07 3.09 13.22
C TYR A 111 7.84 3.17 14.53
N LEU A 112 7.19 3.71 15.55
CA LEU A 112 7.77 3.93 16.87
C LEU A 112 7.08 3.04 17.90
N ASP A 113 7.85 2.61 18.90
CA ASP A 113 7.30 1.89 20.05
C ASP A 113 6.44 2.82 20.91
N LYS A 114 5.32 2.30 21.44
CA LYS A 114 4.36 3.09 22.23
C LYS A 114 4.93 3.61 23.55
N ALA A 115 5.87 2.90 24.17
CA ALA A 115 6.42 3.31 25.46
C ALA A 115 7.54 4.34 25.30
N HIS A 116 8.30 4.29 24.19
CA HIS A 116 9.52 5.07 24.01
C HIS A 116 9.48 6.05 22.81
N HIS A 117 8.31 6.26 22.17
CA HIS A 117 8.23 7.14 21.00
C HIS A 117 8.69 8.57 21.29
N ALA A 118 8.37 9.13 22.46
CA ALA A 118 8.70 10.50 22.82
C ALA A 118 10.23 10.77 22.80
N GLU A 119 11.03 9.85 23.33
CA GLU A 119 12.50 9.95 23.29
C GLU A 119 13.04 9.88 21.86
N SER A 120 12.43 9.03 21.01
CA SER A 120 12.80 8.91 19.61
C SER A 120 12.45 10.19 18.82
N GLU A 121 11.30 10.80 19.11
CA GLU A 121 10.85 12.05 18.52
C GLU A 121 11.75 13.24 18.92
N GLU A 122 12.17 13.30 20.19
CA GLU A 122 13.10 14.31 20.70
C GLU A 122 14.50 14.15 20.08
N MET A 123 15.00 12.92 19.99
CA MET A 123 16.26 12.62 19.32
C MET A 123 16.21 13.00 17.84
N PHE A 124 15.12 12.68 17.15
CA PHE A 124 14.93 13.09 15.76
C PHE A 124 14.92 14.61 15.61
N ALA A 125 14.25 15.34 16.50
CA ALA A 125 14.25 16.80 16.49
C ALA A 125 15.66 17.38 16.72
N THR A 126 16.43 16.79 17.63
CA THR A 126 17.83 17.18 17.90
C THR A 126 18.71 17.00 16.67
N ILE A 127 18.68 15.82 16.04
CA ILE A 127 19.43 15.55 14.80
C ILE A 127 18.94 16.45 13.65
N GLY A 128 17.62 16.70 13.59
CA GLY A 128 17.02 17.61 12.61
C GLY A 128 17.63 19.00 12.67
N LEU A 129 17.81 19.55 13.88
CA LEU A 129 18.43 20.87 14.08
C LEU A 129 19.88 20.91 13.58
N GLU A 130 20.66 19.85 13.81
CA GLU A 130 22.03 19.71 13.27
C GLU A 130 22.01 19.72 11.73
N CYS A 131 20.99 19.11 11.13
CA CYS A 131 20.76 19.08 9.68
C CYS A 131 20.06 20.34 9.14
N LYS A 132 19.81 21.36 9.97
CA LYS A 132 19.05 22.58 9.62
C LYS A 132 17.61 22.32 9.16
N ILE A 133 17.01 21.24 9.65
CA ILE A 133 15.62 20.86 9.44
C ILE A 133 14.85 21.07 10.74
N LYS A 134 13.75 21.81 10.67
CA LYS A 134 12.84 22.00 11.80
C LYS A 134 11.69 21.01 11.70
N VAL A 135 11.43 20.25 12.77
CA VAL A 135 10.21 19.44 12.90
C VAL A 135 9.02 20.39 13.10
N LEU A 136 8.03 20.32 12.21
CA LEU A 136 6.81 21.15 12.29
C LEU A 136 5.80 20.56 13.28
N CYS A 137 5.60 19.25 13.21
CA CYS A 137 4.70 18.51 14.08
C CYS A 137 4.96 17.00 13.95
N TRP A 138 4.51 16.26 14.94
CA TRP A 138 4.25 14.84 14.84
C TRP A 138 2.74 14.63 14.72
N ARG A 139 2.32 13.67 13.89
CA ARG A 139 0.91 13.31 13.77
C ARG A 139 0.78 11.80 13.88
N THR A 140 0.03 11.35 14.88
CA THR A 140 -0.34 9.95 15.00
C THR A 140 -1.30 9.58 13.87
N VAL A 141 -0.90 8.63 13.02
CA VAL A 141 -1.75 8.19 11.91
C VAL A 141 -2.92 7.37 12.46
N PRO A 142 -4.18 7.72 12.13
CA PRO A 142 -5.33 6.95 12.58
C PRO A 142 -5.30 5.57 11.93
N VAL A 143 -5.33 4.53 12.78
CA VAL A 143 -5.41 3.12 12.37
C VAL A 143 -6.66 2.47 12.97
N ARG A 144 -7.16 1.44 12.29
CA ARG A 144 -8.16 0.54 12.87
C ARG A 144 -7.46 -0.80 13.08
N ASN A 145 -7.27 -1.17 14.33
CA ASN A 145 -6.77 -2.49 14.69
C ASN A 145 -7.97 -3.43 14.84
N ASN A 146 -7.80 -4.66 14.36
CA ASN A 146 -8.78 -5.74 14.46
C ASN A 146 -8.86 -6.26 15.90
#